data_AF-A0A3M1YU11-F1
#
_entry.id   AF-A0A3M1YU11-F1
#
_cell.length_a   1.000
_cell.length_b   1.000
_cell.length_c   1.000
_cell.angle_alpha   90.00
_cell.angle_beta   90.00
_cell.angle_gamma   90.00
#
_symmetry.space_group_name_H-M   'P 1'
#
loop_
_entity.id
_entity.type
_entity.pdbx_description
1 polymer ?
#
loop_
_entity_poly.entity_id
_entity_poly.type
_entity_poly.pdbx_seq_one_letter_code
_entity_poly.pdbx_strand_id
1 'polypeptide(L)' 'MYDMYREIILDHAKNRRNWGLLPNPDFDHEEHNPLCGDQLHLTLHIDENGV' A
#
# COMPACT_ATOMS: atom_id res chain seq x y z
N MET A 1 -23.41 -5.02 -8.39
CA MET A 1 -22.69 -4.18 -7.41
C MET A 1 -21.51 -4.93 -6.79
N TYR A 2 -21.69 -6.15 -6.28
CA TYR A 2 -20.57 -6.98 -5.75
C TYR A 2 -19.49 -7.32 -6.79
N ASP A 3 -19.87 -7.59 -8.04
CA ASP A 3 -18.89 -7.92 -9.09
C ASP A 3 -17.94 -6.77 -9.41
N MET A 4 -18.43 -5.52 -9.39
CA MET A 4 -17.60 -4.34 -9.63
C MET A 4 -16.52 -4.17 -8.55
N TYR A 5 -16.84 -4.38 -7.28
CA TYR A 5 -15.85 -4.32 -6.19
C TYR A 5 -14.81 -5.44 -6.30
N ARG A 6 -15.25 -6.64 -6.71
CA ARG A 6 -14.34 -7.77 -6.92
C ARG A 6 -13.33 -7.47 -8.02
N GLU A 7 -13.79 -6.93 -9.14
CA GLU A 7 -12.90 -6.56 -10.25
C GLU A 7 -11.87 -5.51 -9.84
N ILE A 8 -12.28 -4.49 -9.08
CA ILE A 8 -11.38 -3.46 -8.55
C ILE A 8 -10.33 -4.07 -7.62
N ILE A 9 -10.74 -4.92 -6.66
CA ILE A 9 -9.79 -5.58 -5.75
C ILE A 9 -8.78 -6.44 -6.54
N LEU A 10 -9.25 -7.20 -7.53
CA LEU A 10 -8.40 -8.04 -8.37
C LEU A 10 -7.44 -7.22 -9.23
N ASP A 11 -7.87 -6.08 -9.77
CA ASP A 11 -7.01 -5.18 -10.52
C ASP A 11 -5.87 -4.63 -9.65
N HIS A 12 -6.18 -4.11 -8.46
CA HIS A 12 -5.16 -3.58 -7.54
C HIS A 12 -4.15 -4.64 -7.08
N ALA A 13 -4.60 -5.88 -6.88
CA ALA A 13 -3.73 -6.98 -6.51
C ALA A 13 -2.73 -7.35 -7.63
N LYS A 14 -3.17 -7.28 -8.89
CA LYS A 14 -2.35 -7.61 -10.08
C LYS A 14 -1.48 -6.44 -10.54
N ASN A 15 -2.03 -5.23 -10.53
CA ASN A 15 -1.44 -4.01 -11.07
C ASN A 15 -1.11 -3.04 -9.93
N ARG A 16 -0.08 -3.38 -9.15
CA ARG A 16 0.35 -2.57 -8.00
C ARG A 16 0.92 -1.23 -8.49
N ARG A 17 0.25 -0.13 -8.17
CA ARG A 17 0.56 1.21 -8.71
C ARG A 17 1.78 1.86 -8.07
N ASN A 18 2.03 1.58 -6.80
CA ASN A 18 3.10 2.19 -5.99
C ASN A 18 4.00 1.11 -5.36
N TRP A 19 4.42 0.13 -6.17
CA TRP A 19 5.25 -0.98 -5.66
C TRP A 19 6.72 -0.58 -5.55
N GLY A 20 7.30 -0.76 -4.36
CA GLY A 20 8.69 -0.43 -4.07
C GLY A 20 8.80 0.58 -2.94
N LEU A 21 10.03 0.97 -2.62
CA LEU A 21 10.35 1.96 -1.59
C LEU A 21 10.59 3.32 -2.23
N LEU A 22 10.06 4.36 -1.59
CA LEU A 22 10.39 5.74 -1.96
C LEU A 22 11.82 6.06 -1.52
N PRO A 23 12.63 6.76 -2.34
CA PRO A 23 13.91 7.28 -1.89
C PRO A 23 13.71 8.44 -0.92
N ASN A 24 14.48 8.44 0.18
CA ASN A 24 14.49 9.47 1.23
C ASN A 24 13.10 9.83 1.77
N PRO A 25 12.30 8.86 2.24
CA PRO A 25 10.94 9.15 2.71
C PRO A 25 10.94 9.94 4.01
N ASP A 26 9.89 10.72 4.25
CA ASP A 26 9.66 11.39 5.54
C ASP A 26 9.29 10.37 6.63
N PHE A 27 8.60 9.30 6.25
CA PHE A 27 8.25 8.19 7.14
C PHE A 27 8.54 6.84 6.50
N ASP A 28 9.07 5.94 7.32
CA ASP A 28 9.40 4.56 6.96
C ASP A 28 8.90 3.65 8.10
N HIS A 29 7.91 2.79 7.80
CA HIS A 29 7.29 1.89 8.78
C HIS A 29 7.05 0.50 8.19
N GLU A 30 7.40 -0.53 8.97
CA GLU A 30 7.11 -1.92 8.68
C GLU A 30 6.09 -2.47 9.68
N GLU A 31 5.09 -3.20 9.18
CA GLU A 31 4.05 -3.83 9.99
C GLU A 31 3.81 -5.27 9.54
N HIS A 32 3.39 -6.11 10.50
CA HIS A 32 3.17 -7.52 10.26
C HIS A 32 1.86 -8.00 10.89
N ASN A 33 1.04 -8.70 10.10
CA ASN A 33 -0.16 -9.38 10.57
C ASN A 33 0.12 -10.88 10.81
N PRO A 34 0.38 -11.32 12.06
CA PRO A 34 0.76 -12.70 12.38
C PRO A 34 -0.34 -13.74 12.14
N LEU A 35 -1.59 -13.31 12.02
CA LEU A 35 -2.71 -14.24 11.80
C LEU A 35 -2.69 -14.84 10.40
N CYS A 36 -2.25 -14.05 9.42
CA CYS A 36 -2.22 -14.44 8.01
C CYS A 36 -0.79 -14.52 7.46
N GLY A 37 0.19 -13.96 8.18
CA GLY A 37 1.58 -13.84 7.74
C GLY A 37 1.82 -12.69 6.75
N ASP A 38 0.87 -11.76 6.62
CA ASP A 38 1.03 -10.60 5.74
C ASP A 38 2.09 -9.66 6.31
N GLN A 39 2.95 -9.15 5.42
CA GLN A 39 3.96 -8.15 5.76
C GLN A 39 3.75 -6.93 4.86
N LEU A 40 3.80 -5.75 5.46
CA LEU A 40 3.65 -4.49 4.77
C LEU A 40 4.78 -3.54 5.13
N HIS A 41 5.40 -2.94 4.12
CA HIS A 41 6.39 -1.88 4.27
C HIS A 41 5.84 -0.63 3.61
N LEU A 42 5.64 0.42 4.42
CA LEU A 42 5.10 1.70 3.98
C LEU A 42 6.18 2.77 4.08
N THR A 43 6.47 3.40 2.95
CA THR A 43 7.26 4.62 2.86
C THR A 43 6.38 5.77 2.39
N LEU A 44 6.44 6.92 3.05
CA LEU A 44 5.58 8.07 2.79
C LEU A 44 6.41 9.34 2.62
N HIS A 45 5.97 10.20 1.70
CA HIS A 45 6.38 11.60 1.57
C HIS A 45 5.16 12.45 1.92
N ILE A 46 5.34 13.48 2.73
CA ILE A 46 4.25 14.36 3.18
C ILE A 46 4.43 15.73 2.55
N ASP A 47 3.41 16.17 1.82
CA ASP A 47 3.38 17.51 1.23
C ASP A 47 3.06 18.61 2.27
N GLU A 48 3.07 19.86 1.83
CA GLU A 48 2.79 21.02 2.70
C GLU A 48 1.36 21.02 3.28
N ASN A 49 0.45 20.24 2.70
CA ASN A 49 -0.92 20.06 3.18
C ASN A 49 -1.07 18.88 4.15
N GLY A 50 0.01 18.14 4.43
CA GLY A 50 -0.03 16.96 5.28
C GLY A 50 -0.53 15.70 4.56
N VAL A 51 -0.50 15.68 3.22
CA VAL A 51 -0.93 14.54 2.39
C VAL A 51 0.27 13.85 1.75
#